data_AF-Q9UZR1-F1
#
_entry.id   AF-Q9UZR1-F1
#
_cell.length_a   1.000
_cell.length_b   1.000
_cell.length_c   1.000
_cell.angle_alpha   90.00
_cell.angle_beta   90.00
_cell.angle_gamma   90.00
#
_symmetry.space_group_name_H-M   'P 1'
#
loop_
_entity.id
_entity.type
_entity.pdbx_description
1 polymer ?
#
loop_
_entity_poly.entity_id
_entity_poly.type
_entity_poly.pdbx_seq_one_letter_code
_entity_poly.pdbx_strand_id
1 'polypeptide(L)'
;MKKVAFILIIVLLAFSLGCLSSTSTPTTTQTSQPSPTTPSKTQAQDWLEGLDKSKFHFYVFGVNTCPHCRRMKELLPEYFGNKSLTFYEVRENKTAYEFYLKFMETLGVTGVPLIGIFYENKLYAVVEGEIDPRDIPKLVKAAMKENGVALIISRGQFLIPRNETKGIEAISNLTSWFKLGEH
;
A
#
# COMPACT_ATOMS: atom_id res chain seq x y z
N MET A 1 -26.85 39.37 -0.84
CA MET A 1 -27.92 38.53 -1.42
C MET A 1 -27.93 38.69 -2.94
N LYS A 2 -27.33 37.75 -3.69
CA LYS A 2 -27.57 37.58 -5.13
C LYS A 2 -27.51 36.07 -5.40
N LYS A 3 -28.68 35.47 -5.63
CA LYS A 3 -28.88 34.04 -5.85
C LYS A 3 -28.42 33.73 -7.28
N VAL A 4 -27.40 32.88 -7.42
CA VAL A 4 -27.00 32.32 -8.71
C VAL A 4 -27.79 31.03 -8.89
N ALA A 5 -28.57 30.98 -9.98
CA ALA A 5 -29.48 29.90 -10.31
C ALA A 5 -28.70 28.67 -10.79
N PHE A 6 -28.97 27.54 -10.13
CA PHE A 6 -28.59 26.20 -10.57
C PHE A 6 -29.55 25.76 -11.68
N ILE A 7 -29.02 25.41 -12.85
CA ILE A 7 -29.70 24.61 -13.87
C ILE A 7 -28.81 23.40 -14.11
N LEU A 8 -29.23 22.23 -13.64
CA LEU A 8 -28.56 20.96 -13.85
C LEU A 8 -29.58 20.02 -14.48
N ILE A 9 -29.43 19.82 -15.79
CA ILE A 9 -30.29 18.98 -16.63
C ILE A 9 -29.88 17.52 -16.40
N ILE A 10 -30.83 16.73 -15.94
CA ILE A 10 -30.74 15.28 -15.74
C ILE A 10 -31.02 14.61 -17.09
N VAL A 11 -30.06 13.84 -17.61
CA VAL A 11 -30.29 12.88 -18.70
C VAL A 11 -29.88 11.50 -18.19
N LEU A 12 -30.86 10.75 -17.69
CA LEU A 12 -30.77 9.33 -17.37
C LEU A 12 -31.11 8.55 -18.65
N LEU A 13 -30.09 7.99 -19.30
CA LEU A 13 -30.28 6.95 -20.32
C LEU A 13 -30.11 5.58 -19.67
N ALA A 14 -31.24 4.93 -19.46
CA ALA A 14 -31.33 3.51 -19.16
C ALA A 14 -31.00 2.71 -20.43
N PHE A 15 -30.04 1.79 -20.35
CA PHE A 15 -29.92 0.69 -21.29
C PHE A 15 -29.97 -0.64 -20.55
N SER A 16 -30.80 -1.49 -21.14
CA SER A 16 -31.37 -2.74 -20.69
C SER A 16 -30.41 -3.93 -20.75
N LEU A 17 -30.60 -4.84 -19.78
CA LEU A 17 -30.69 -6.31 -19.90
C LEU A 17 -29.93 -7.00 -21.04
N GLY A 18 -29.02 -7.89 -20.65
CA GLY A 18 -28.47 -8.94 -21.52
C GLY A 18 -27.91 -10.09 -20.69
N CYS A 19 -28.78 -10.97 -20.20
CA CYS A 19 -28.40 -12.31 -19.76
C CYS A 19 -28.07 -13.18 -20.97
N LEU A 20 -26.95 -13.90 -20.95
CA LEU A 20 -26.76 -15.11 -21.75
C LEU A 20 -26.09 -16.17 -20.88
N SER A 21 -26.91 -17.12 -20.42
CA SER A 21 -26.50 -18.43 -19.92
C SER A 21 -26.79 -19.46 -21.01
N SER A 22 -25.79 -20.26 -21.36
CA SER A 22 -25.91 -21.51 -22.13
C SER A 22 -24.52 -22.15 -22.19
N THR A 23 -24.27 -23.44 -22.11
CA THR A 23 -25.04 -24.65 -21.79
C THR A 23 -23.95 -25.70 -21.59
N SER A 24 -24.00 -26.45 -20.51
CA SER A 24 -23.18 -27.62 -20.27
C SER A 24 -23.66 -28.80 -21.13
N THR A 25 -22.75 -29.49 -21.81
CA THR A 25 -22.97 -30.86 -22.33
C THR A 25 -21.62 -31.60 -22.31
N PRO A 26 -21.59 -32.88 -21.87
CA PRO A 26 -20.39 -33.58 -21.45
C PRO A 26 -19.69 -34.26 -22.63
N THR A 27 -18.45 -34.76 -22.45
CA THR A 27 -17.96 -36.07 -22.95
C THR A 27 -16.45 -36.24 -22.71
N THR A 28 -16.10 -37.45 -22.25
CA THR A 28 -14.79 -38.15 -22.32
C THR A 28 -13.85 -38.08 -21.12
N THR A 29 -13.89 -39.18 -20.37
CA THR A 29 -12.83 -39.72 -19.53
C THR A 29 -11.58 -40.02 -20.37
N GLN A 30 -10.46 -39.35 -20.08
CA GLN A 30 -9.12 -39.87 -20.37
C GLN A 30 -8.26 -39.72 -19.12
N THR A 31 -7.95 -40.88 -18.53
CA THR A 31 -7.00 -41.04 -17.45
C THR A 31 -5.59 -40.88 -18.02
N SER A 32 -5.00 -39.70 -17.80
CA SER A 32 -3.58 -39.46 -18.05
C SER A 32 -2.96 -38.98 -16.75
N GLN A 33 -2.19 -39.88 -16.17
CA GLN A 33 -1.34 -39.75 -15.00
C GLN A 33 -0.50 -38.46 -15.05
N PRO A 34 -0.61 -37.52 -14.08
CA PRO A 34 0.37 -36.45 -13.97
C PRO A 34 1.59 -36.98 -13.21
N SER A 35 2.72 -37.03 -13.91
CA SER A 35 4.05 -36.98 -13.29
C SER A 35 4.13 -35.74 -12.37
N PRO A 36 4.84 -35.82 -11.23
CA PRO A 36 4.96 -34.68 -10.32
C PRO A 36 5.88 -33.63 -10.95
N THR A 37 5.30 -32.68 -11.69
CA THR A 37 6.03 -31.48 -12.11
C THR A 37 6.06 -30.53 -10.92
N THR A 38 7.23 -30.44 -10.28
CA THR A 38 7.60 -29.36 -9.38
C THR A 38 7.14 -28.02 -9.94
N PRO A 39 6.35 -27.22 -9.22
CA PRO A 39 5.96 -25.89 -9.69
C PRO A 39 7.22 -25.04 -9.83
N SER A 40 7.53 -24.63 -11.05
CA SER A 40 8.58 -23.66 -11.32
C SER A 40 8.25 -22.36 -10.59
N LYS A 41 9.17 -21.89 -9.74
CA LYS A 41 9.09 -20.64 -8.95
C LYS A 41 8.71 -19.40 -9.77
N THR A 42 8.82 -19.46 -11.10
CA THR A 42 8.68 -18.32 -12.01
C THR A 42 7.25 -17.78 -12.15
N GLN A 43 6.19 -18.56 -11.90
CA GLN A 43 4.80 -18.06 -12.04
C GLN A 43 4.20 -17.44 -10.77
N ALA A 44 4.72 -17.77 -9.58
CA ALA A 44 4.12 -17.31 -8.32
C ALA A 44 4.54 -15.87 -7.91
N GLN A 45 5.43 -15.23 -8.68
CA GLN A 45 6.13 -14.01 -8.28
C GLN A 45 6.05 -12.86 -9.30
N ASP A 46 5.23 -13.00 -10.33
CA ASP A 46 5.06 -11.95 -11.37
C ASP A 46 4.65 -10.60 -10.76
N TRP A 47 3.83 -10.62 -9.72
CA TRP A 47 3.38 -9.44 -8.97
C TRP A 47 4.50 -8.68 -8.23
N LEU A 48 5.70 -9.25 -8.09
CA LEU A 48 6.83 -8.60 -7.43
C LEU A 48 7.59 -7.62 -8.33
N GLU A 49 7.29 -7.54 -9.63
CA GLU A 49 7.92 -6.58 -10.55
C GLU A 49 9.46 -6.69 -10.61
N GLY A 50 9.95 -7.92 -10.43
CA GLY A 50 11.39 -8.24 -10.34
C GLY A 50 12.08 -7.79 -9.04
N LEU A 51 11.32 -7.34 -8.03
CA LEU A 51 11.85 -7.03 -6.70
C LEU A 51 11.92 -8.28 -5.82
N ASP A 52 12.90 -8.30 -4.92
CA ASP A 52 13.04 -9.37 -3.93
C ASP A 52 12.17 -9.04 -2.71
N LYS A 53 11.14 -9.86 -2.47
CA LYS A 53 10.23 -9.65 -1.34
C LYS A 53 10.94 -9.59 0.03
N SER A 54 12.09 -10.26 0.18
CA SER A 54 12.83 -10.29 1.45
C SER A 54 13.49 -8.96 1.80
N LYS A 55 13.58 -8.03 0.84
CA LYS A 55 14.16 -6.70 1.02
C LYS A 55 13.14 -5.63 1.41
N PHE A 56 11.86 -6.00 1.49
CA PHE A 56 10.81 -5.11 1.97
C PHE A 56 10.78 -5.07 3.49
N HIS A 57 10.59 -3.86 4.02
CA HIS A 57 10.23 -3.66 5.42
C HIS A 57 9.14 -2.61 5.53
N PHE A 58 8.22 -2.81 6.48
CA PHE A 58 7.07 -1.98 6.72
C PHE A 58 7.12 -1.48 8.15
N TYR A 59 7.09 -0.16 8.32
CA TYR A 59 6.90 0.47 9.63
C TYR A 59 5.48 0.99 9.69
N VAL A 60 4.67 0.44 10.60
CA VAL A 60 3.23 0.74 10.67
C VAL A 60 2.92 1.37 12.02
N PHE A 61 2.46 2.62 12.00
CA PHE A 61 1.85 3.26 13.16
C PHE A 61 0.36 2.96 13.13
N GLY A 62 -0.15 2.34 14.19
CA GLY A 62 -1.54 1.95 14.24
C GLY A 62 -2.05 1.69 15.65
N VAL A 63 -3.31 1.26 15.73
CA VAL A 63 -3.94 0.82 16.98
C VAL A 63 -4.51 -0.59 16.82
N ASN A 64 -4.27 -1.45 17.79
CA ASN A 64 -4.62 -2.88 17.80
C ASN A 64 -6.14 -3.10 17.72
N THR A 65 -6.92 -2.10 18.12
CA THR A 65 -8.39 -2.11 18.05
C THR A 65 -8.96 -1.65 16.70
N CYS A 66 -8.14 -1.07 15.83
CA CYS A 66 -8.57 -0.62 14.50
C CYS A 66 -8.58 -1.80 13.52
N PRO A 67 -9.73 -2.11 12.88
CA PRO A 67 -9.83 -3.19 11.90
C PRO A 67 -8.81 -3.07 10.76
N HIS A 68 -8.62 -1.85 10.24
CA HIS A 68 -7.67 -1.57 9.15
C HIS A 68 -6.21 -1.82 9.58
N CYS A 69 -5.85 -1.44 10.81
CA CYS A 69 -4.52 -1.70 11.36
C CYS A 69 -4.27 -3.20 11.54
N ARG A 70 -5.23 -3.94 12.11
CA ARG A 70 -5.12 -5.40 12.26
C ARG A 70 -4.93 -6.09 10.92
N ARG A 71 -5.73 -5.70 9.93
CA ARG A 71 -5.63 -6.27 8.58
C ARG A 71 -4.25 -6.06 7.96
N MET A 72 -3.69 -4.85 8.04
CA MET A 72 -2.34 -4.59 7.52
C MET A 72 -1.25 -5.30 8.33
N LYS A 73 -1.44 -5.45 9.65
CA LYS A 73 -0.55 -6.21 10.53
C LYS A 73 -0.49 -7.70 10.17
N GLU A 74 -1.57 -8.25 9.61
CA GLU A 74 -1.66 -9.64 9.16
C GLU A 74 -1.18 -9.83 7.71
N LEU A 75 -1.68 -9.00 6.78
CA LEU A 75 -1.44 -9.17 5.35
C LEU A 75 0.01 -8.86 4.93
N LEU A 76 0.66 -7.85 5.51
CA LEU A 76 2.02 -7.48 5.10
C LEU A 76 3.04 -8.60 5.41
N PRO A 77 3.05 -9.21 6.61
CA PRO A 77 3.89 -10.37 6.88
C PRO A 77 3.51 -11.62 6.07
N GLU A 78 2.22 -11.85 5.78
CA GLU A 78 1.79 -12.99 4.95
C GLU A 78 2.43 -12.96 3.55
N TYR A 79 2.44 -11.78 2.93
CA TYR A 79 2.97 -11.62 1.58
C TYR A 79 4.50 -11.52 1.54
N PHE A 80 5.09 -10.74 2.46
CA PHE A 80 6.50 -10.36 2.41
C PHE A 80 7.40 -11.13 3.39
N GLY A 81 6.80 -11.86 4.34
CA GLY A 81 7.48 -12.71 5.34
C GLY A 81 7.38 -12.15 6.76
N ASN A 82 7.42 -13.04 7.76
CA ASN A 82 7.16 -12.71 9.17
C ASN A 82 8.02 -11.59 9.79
N LYS A 83 9.17 -11.28 9.21
CA LYS A 83 10.09 -10.23 9.70
C LYS A 83 9.96 -8.92 8.94
N SER A 84 9.06 -8.82 7.96
CA SER A 84 8.92 -7.63 7.11
C SER A 84 8.22 -6.47 7.83
N LEU A 85 7.67 -6.66 9.03
CA LEU A 85 6.81 -5.67 9.68
C LEU A 85 7.33 -5.29 11.07
N THR A 86 7.43 -3.99 11.30
CA THR A 86 7.44 -3.39 12.63
C THR A 86 6.12 -2.65 12.84
N PHE A 87 5.33 -3.09 13.80
CA PHE A 87 4.07 -2.45 14.16
C PHE A 87 4.22 -1.66 15.46
N TYR A 88 3.96 -0.36 15.42
CA TYR A 88 3.96 0.52 16.58
C TYR A 88 2.52 0.78 17.04
N GLU A 89 2.19 0.27 18.22
CA GLU A 89 0.94 0.57 18.90
C GLU A 89 0.99 1.99 19.50
N VAL A 90 0.34 2.95 18.85
CA VAL A 90 0.47 4.36 19.23
C VAL A 90 -0.22 4.70 20.55
N ARG A 91 -1.16 3.88 21.03
CA ARG A 91 -1.80 4.13 22.35
C ARG A 91 -0.97 3.64 23.53
N GLU A 92 -0.07 2.68 23.30
CA GLU A 92 0.70 2.01 24.35
C GLU A 92 2.19 2.41 24.31
N ASN A 93 2.68 2.98 23.20
CA ASN A 93 4.06 3.41 23.03
C ASN A 93 4.14 4.95 22.89
N LYS A 94 4.60 5.62 23.95
CA LYS A 94 4.74 7.08 24.01
C LYS A 94 5.66 7.63 22.91
N THR A 95 6.81 7.00 22.66
CA THR A 95 7.74 7.43 21.62
C THR A 95 7.11 7.32 20.24
N ALA A 96 6.40 6.22 19.97
CA ALA A 96 5.67 6.07 18.72
C ALA A 96 4.56 7.13 18.57
N TYR A 97 3.84 7.45 19.64
CA TYR A 97 2.85 8.51 19.63
C TYR A 97 3.46 9.88 19.30
N GLU A 98 4.61 10.22 19.88
CA GLU A 98 5.31 11.48 19.61
C GLU A 98 5.75 11.59 18.14
N PHE A 99 6.27 10.53 17.54
CA PHE A 99 6.58 10.53 16.10
C PHE A 99 5.32 10.54 15.23
N TYR A 100 4.24 9.87 15.65
CA TYR A 100 2.95 9.94 14.97
C TYR A 100 2.42 11.38 14.89
N LEU A 101 2.54 12.15 15.97
CA LEU A 101 2.17 13.57 15.97
C LEU A 101 2.97 14.40 14.94
N LYS A 102 4.25 14.09 14.73
CA LYS A 102 5.06 14.77 13.70
C LYS A 102 4.54 14.51 12.29
N PHE A 103 4.07 13.28 12.01
CA PHE A 103 3.41 12.97 10.74
C PHE A 103 2.09 13.74 10.59
N MET A 104 1.28 13.85 11.65
CA MET A 104 0.05 14.63 11.62
C MET A 104 0.33 16.11 11.34
N GLU A 105 1.30 16.71 12.01
CA GLU A 105 1.65 18.12 11.83
C GLU A 105 2.24 18.40 10.44
N THR A 106 3.15 17.54 9.97
CA THR A 106 3.92 17.77 8.75
C THR A 106 3.17 17.36 7.49
N LEU A 107 2.55 16.17 7.50
CA LEU A 107 1.87 15.62 6.33
C LEU A 107 0.36 15.86 6.36
N GLY A 108 -0.21 16.20 7.52
CA GLY A 108 -1.66 16.30 7.68
C GLY A 108 -2.37 14.94 7.61
N VAL A 109 -1.68 13.88 8.04
CA VAL A 109 -2.28 12.56 8.25
C VAL A 109 -3.32 12.67 9.36
N THR A 110 -4.47 12.02 9.18
CA THR A 110 -5.61 12.13 10.11
C THR A 110 -6.02 10.79 10.72
N GLY A 111 -5.57 9.67 10.14
CA GLY A 111 -5.95 8.33 10.55
C GLY A 111 -4.83 7.31 10.52
N VAL A 112 -5.19 6.10 10.95
CA VAL A 112 -4.31 4.93 11.02
C VAL A 112 -4.92 3.77 10.23
N PRO A 113 -4.11 2.83 9.71
CA PRO A 113 -2.65 2.76 9.82
C PRO A 113 -1.92 3.81 8.97
N LEU A 114 -0.79 4.30 9.46
CA LEU A 114 0.19 5.03 8.66
C LEU A 114 1.38 4.10 8.40
N ILE A 115 1.65 3.84 7.13
CA ILE A 115 2.57 2.80 6.66
C ILE A 115 3.74 3.46 5.93
N GLY A 116 4.95 3.27 6.44
CA GLY A 116 6.19 3.53 5.72
C GLY A 116 6.63 2.26 5.00
N ILE A 117 6.73 2.32 3.67
CA ILE A 117 7.14 1.21 2.81
C ILE A 117 8.61 1.38 2.45
N PHE A 118 9.44 0.48 2.97
CA PHE A 118 10.87 0.46 2.74
C PHE A 118 11.26 -0.70 1.83
N TYR A 119 12.24 -0.46 0.98
CA TYR A 119 12.92 -1.48 0.20
C TYR A 119 14.43 -1.23 0.28
N GLU A 120 15.22 -2.26 0.63
CA GLU A 120 16.67 -2.11 0.87
C GLU A 120 16.98 -0.96 1.86
N ASN A 121 16.23 -0.89 2.96
CA ASN A 121 16.34 0.15 3.99
C ASN A 121 16.10 1.59 3.51
N LYS A 122 15.57 1.80 2.31
CA LYS A 122 15.18 3.12 1.79
C LYS A 122 13.66 3.25 1.74
N LEU A 123 13.14 4.36 2.24
CA LEU A 123 11.72 4.69 2.15
C LEU A 123 11.32 4.92 0.69
N TYR A 124 10.26 4.30 0.19
CA TYR A 124 9.78 4.53 -1.19
C TYR A 124 8.33 5.01 -1.24
N ALA A 125 7.54 4.69 -0.21
CA ALA A 125 6.20 5.24 -0.11
C ALA A 125 5.77 5.42 1.34
N VAL A 126 4.86 6.38 1.54
CA VAL A 126 4.09 6.57 2.76
C VAL A 126 2.62 6.47 2.39
N VAL A 127 1.90 5.58 3.07
CA VAL A 127 0.48 5.32 2.80
C VAL A 127 -0.32 5.48 4.10
N GLU A 128 -1.37 6.27 4.05
CA GLU A 128 -2.41 6.33 5.10
C GLU A 128 -3.57 5.42 4.70
N GLY A 129 -3.92 4.47 5.55
CA GLY A 129 -4.99 3.49 5.32
C GLY A 129 -4.49 2.12 4.83
N GLU A 130 -5.42 1.34 4.30
CA GLU A 130 -5.11 0.01 3.74
C GLU A 130 -4.53 0.11 2.33
N ILE A 131 -3.65 -0.83 2.00
CA ILE A 131 -3.12 -1.03 0.65
C ILE A 131 -3.10 -2.53 0.34
N ASP A 132 -3.43 -2.91 -0.90
CA ASP A 132 -3.25 -4.30 -1.34
C ASP A 132 -1.75 -4.63 -1.37
N PRO A 133 -1.28 -5.67 -0.65
CA PRO A 133 0.11 -6.10 -0.70
C PRO A 133 0.66 -6.32 -2.12
N ARG A 134 -0.20 -6.69 -3.08
CA ARG A 134 0.19 -6.94 -4.47
C ARG A 134 0.48 -5.65 -5.26
N ASP A 135 -0.06 -4.51 -4.84
CA ASP A 135 0.19 -3.22 -5.49
C ASP A 135 1.49 -2.55 -4.99
N ILE A 136 2.00 -2.99 -3.83
CA ILE A 136 3.19 -2.40 -3.19
C ILE A 136 4.44 -2.46 -4.09
N PRO A 137 4.79 -3.60 -4.73
CA PRO A 137 5.98 -3.65 -5.60
C PRO A 137 5.88 -2.68 -6.77
N LYS A 138 4.70 -2.55 -7.38
CA LYS A 138 4.44 -1.60 -8.47
C LYS A 138 4.61 -0.15 -7.99
N LEU A 139 4.09 0.19 -6.80
CA LEU A 139 4.27 1.51 -6.19
C LEU A 139 5.75 1.82 -5.93
N VAL A 140 6.50 0.86 -5.36
CA VAL A 140 7.94 1.02 -5.11
C VAL A 140 8.71 1.21 -6.42
N LYS A 141 8.41 0.43 -7.46
CA LYS A 141 9.03 0.59 -8.79
C LYS A 141 8.75 1.95 -9.41
N ALA A 142 7.53 2.45 -9.28
CA ALA A 142 7.19 3.78 -9.75
C ALA A 142 7.99 4.85 -9.00
N ALA A 143 8.07 4.77 -7.67
CA ALA A 143 8.87 5.71 -6.86
C ALA A 143 10.38 5.64 -7.18
N MET A 144 10.91 4.44 -7.44
CA MET A 144 12.29 4.26 -7.91
C MET A 144 12.54 4.95 -9.25
N LYS A 145 11.64 4.75 -10.22
CA LYS A 145 11.72 5.34 -11.56
C LYS A 145 11.71 6.87 -11.50
N GLU A 146 10.84 7.43 -10.68
CA GLU A 146 10.71 8.88 -10.52
C GLU A 146 11.72 9.47 -9.52
N ASN A 147 12.67 8.66 -9.03
CA ASN A 147 13.68 9.05 -8.04
C ASN A 147 13.06 9.81 -6.84
N GLY A 148 12.04 9.23 -6.22
CA GLY A 148 11.25 9.91 -5.19
C GLY A 148 10.71 9.02 -4.09
N VAL A 149 9.84 9.60 -3.28
CA VAL A 149 8.97 8.91 -2.30
C VAL A 149 7.53 9.28 -2.61
N ALA A 150 6.69 8.27 -2.86
CA ALA A 150 5.27 8.48 -3.07
C ALA A 150 4.55 8.70 -1.73
N LEU A 151 3.68 9.70 -1.65
CA LEU A 151 2.76 9.90 -0.54
C LEU A 151 1.35 9.62 -1.03
N ILE A 152 0.63 8.71 -0.37
CA ILE A 152 -0.78 8.45 -0.60
C ILE A 152 -1.48 8.64 0.75
N ILE A 153 -1.96 9.85 0.99
CA ILE A 153 -2.49 10.27 2.30
C ILE A 153 -3.84 10.98 2.14
N SER A 154 -4.54 11.24 3.23
CA SER A 154 -5.87 11.89 3.23
C SER A 154 -5.89 13.24 2.51
N ARG A 155 -4.75 13.93 2.44
CA ARG A 155 -4.61 15.21 1.72
C ARG A 155 -4.43 15.09 0.21
N GLY A 156 -4.22 13.88 -0.29
CA GLY A 156 -3.99 13.61 -1.70
C GLY A 156 -2.77 12.73 -1.97
N GLN A 157 -2.40 12.68 -3.23
CA GLN A 157 -1.27 11.89 -3.72
C GLN A 157 -0.16 12.83 -4.18
N PHE A 158 1.06 12.61 -3.69
CA PHE A 158 2.21 13.47 -3.94
C PHE A 158 3.46 12.63 -4.21
N LEU A 159 4.44 13.25 -4.86
CA LEU A 159 5.78 12.71 -4.99
C LEU A 159 6.76 13.67 -4.33
N ILE A 160 7.54 13.19 -3.37
CA ILE A 160 8.68 13.94 -2.84
C ILE A 160 9.92 13.56 -3.66
N PRO A 161 10.51 14.48 -4.44
CA PRO A 161 11.70 14.18 -5.23
C PRO A 161 12.96 14.06 -4.36
N ARG A 162 13.86 13.13 -4.71
CA ARG A 162 15.14 12.88 -3.99
C ARG A 162 16.31 13.73 -4.48
N ASN A 163 16.10 14.60 -5.45
CA ASN A 163 17.13 15.45 -6.04
C ASN A 163 16.98 16.93 -5.66
N GLU A 164 16.02 17.27 -4.79
CA GLU A 164 15.80 18.63 -4.28
C GLU A 164 16.15 18.70 -2.80
N THR A 165 16.82 19.77 -2.35
CA THR A 165 17.25 19.93 -0.95
C THR A 165 16.12 19.72 0.05
N LYS A 166 14.96 20.36 -0.19
CA LYS A 166 13.77 20.20 0.67
C LYS A 166 13.21 18.78 0.64
N GLY A 167 13.27 18.12 -0.51
CA GLY A 167 12.82 16.73 -0.65
C GLY A 167 13.74 15.75 0.08
N ILE A 168 15.06 15.93 -0.03
CA ILE A 168 16.06 15.15 0.70
C ILE A 168 15.85 15.29 2.21
N GLU A 169 15.68 16.51 2.70
CA GLU A 169 15.43 16.79 4.12
C GLU A 169 14.12 16.14 4.60
N ALA A 170 13.02 16.33 3.84
CA ALA A 170 11.73 15.73 4.17
C ALA A 170 11.83 14.20 4.22
N ILE A 171 12.47 13.56 3.24
CA ILE A 171 12.62 12.11 3.20
C ILE A 171 13.51 11.61 4.34
N SER A 172 14.57 12.34 4.69
CA SER A 172 15.43 12.02 5.84
C SER A 172 14.63 12.04 7.14
N ASN A 173 13.85 13.09 7.36
CA ASN A 173 12.99 13.24 8.52
C ASN A 173 11.94 12.11 8.59
N LEU A 174 11.22 11.87 7.50
CA LEU A 174 10.23 10.79 7.43
C LEU A 174 10.86 9.42 7.73
N THR A 175 12.03 9.15 7.13
CA THR A 175 12.78 7.91 7.37
C THR A 175 13.13 7.74 8.84
N SER A 176 13.68 8.78 9.47
CA SER A 176 14.01 8.78 10.88
C SER A 176 12.77 8.55 11.75
N TRP A 177 11.66 9.24 11.46
CA TRP A 177 10.43 9.11 12.25
C TRP A 177 9.81 7.72 12.16
N PHE A 178 9.83 7.09 10.98
CA PHE A 178 9.38 5.71 10.82
C PHE A 178 10.22 4.71 11.60
N LYS A 179 11.49 5.04 11.87
CA LYS A 179 12.40 4.23 12.70
C LYS A 179 12.49 4.70 14.15
N LEU A 180 11.55 5.55 14.60
CA LEU A 180 11.56 6.15 15.95
C LEU A 180 12.87 6.89 16.31
N GLY A 181 13.55 7.48 15.33
CA GLY A 181 14.81 8.20 15.52
C GLY A 181 16.07 7.34 15.34
N GLU A 182 15.94 6.04 15.09
CA GLU A 182 17.07 5.17 14.80
C GLU A 182 17.62 5.40 13.38
N HIS A 183 18.94 5.32 13.22
CA HIS A 183 19.66 5.51 11.95
C HIS A 183 19.94 4.18 11.25
#